data_AF-A0A512PM50-F1
#
_entry.id   AF-A0A512PM50-F1
#
_cell.length_a   1.000
_cell.length_b   1.000
_cell.length_c   1.000
_cell.angle_alpha   90.00
_cell.angle_beta   90.00
_cell.angle_gamma   90.00
#
_symmetry.space_group_name_H-M   'P 1'
#
loop_
_entity.id
_entity.type
_entity.pdbx_description
1 polymer ?
#
loop_
_entity_poly.entity_id
_entity_poly.type
_entity_poly.pdbx_seq_one_letter_code
_entity_poly.pdbx_strand_id
1 'polypeptide(L)'
;MIVAFKYSLLNNIPEFLIFALIMIQQLTPVPLHIMLILLLITGLLWGVYSIIFKRWFNQHPEYNPANRQLTKLGYVILGFGLIGAALLFFGTQLAAYLPTIIVLIMTFLLKDVFTTTNWVRVRQGGH
;
A
#
# COMPACT_ATOMS: atom_id res chain seq x y z
N MET A 1 -17.30 6.33 -0.78
CA MET A 1 -16.54 5.23 -0.14
C MET A 1 -16.09 4.17 -1.14
N ILE A 2 -16.97 3.56 -1.95
CA ILE A 2 -16.61 2.48 -2.91
C ILE A 2 -15.58 2.92 -3.97
N VAL A 3 -15.67 4.19 -4.38
CA VAL A 3 -14.80 4.78 -5.40
C VAL A 3 -13.33 4.85 -4.94
N ALA A 4 -13.06 5.32 -3.71
CA ALA A 4 -11.71 5.42 -3.16
C ALA A 4 -11.01 4.05 -3.02
N PHE A 5 -11.76 2.98 -2.72
CA PHE A 5 -11.19 1.63 -2.56
C PHE A 5 -10.65 1.06 -3.87
N LYS A 6 -11.38 1.27 -4.98
CA LYS A 6 -10.96 0.86 -6.34
C LYS A 6 -9.64 1.52 -6.76
N TYR A 7 -9.42 2.76 -6.31
CA TYR A 7 -8.26 3.55 -6.66
C TYR A 7 -7.09 3.43 -5.67
N SER A 8 -7.36 3.04 -4.42
CA SER A 8 -6.30 2.65 -3.48
C SER A 8 -5.69 1.31 -3.87
N LEU A 9 -6.50 0.35 -4.29
CA LEU A 9 -6.03 -0.94 -4.79
C LEU A 9 -5.05 -0.78 -5.96
N LEU A 10 -5.41 0.02 -6.97
CA LEU A 10 -4.54 0.34 -8.10
C LEU A 10 -3.24 1.02 -7.66
N ASN A 11 -3.32 1.98 -6.74
CA ASN A 11 -2.14 2.66 -6.23
C ASN A 11 -1.19 1.73 -5.45
N ASN A 12 -1.74 0.72 -4.78
CA ASN A 12 -0.99 -0.17 -3.90
C ASN A 12 -0.62 -1.52 -4.57
N ILE A 13 -0.92 -1.72 -5.86
CA ILE A 13 -0.55 -2.94 -6.61
C ILE A 13 0.92 -3.30 -6.40
N PRO A 14 1.87 -2.35 -6.49
CA PRO A 14 3.28 -2.68 -6.34
C PRO A 14 3.63 -3.17 -4.94
N GLU A 15 3.04 -2.58 -3.90
CA GLU A 15 3.17 -3.03 -2.51
C GLU A 15 2.60 -4.44 -2.33
N PHE A 16 1.43 -4.73 -2.91
CA PHE A 16 0.85 -6.07 -2.91
C PHE A 16 1.75 -7.11 -3.59
N LEU A 17 2.43 -6.75 -4.69
CA LEU A 17 3.38 -7.64 -5.36
C LEU A 17 4.59 -7.94 -4.48
N ILE A 18 5.15 -6.93 -3.80
CA ILE A 18 6.25 -7.14 -2.84
C ILE A 18 5.79 -8.06 -1.70
N PHE A 19 4.60 -7.82 -1.14
CA PHE A 19 4.05 -8.67 -0.09
C PHE A 19 3.86 -10.12 -0.57
N ALA A 20 3.33 -10.32 -1.78
CA ALA A 20 3.15 -11.65 -2.36
C ALA A 20 4.51 -12.38 -2.50
N LEU A 21 5.57 -11.69 -2.92
CA LEU A 21 6.91 -12.27 -3.00
C LEU A 21 7.45 -12.68 -1.63
N ILE A 22 7.26 -11.85 -0.61
CA ILE A 22 7.70 -12.17 0.75
C ILE A 22 6.92 -13.38 1.29
N MET A 23 5.60 -13.46 1.03
CA MET A 23 4.79 -14.61 1.40
C MET A 23 5.27 -15.89 0.70
N ILE A 24 5.58 -15.83 -0.60
CA ILE A 24 6.13 -16.97 -1.34
C ILE A 24 7.47 -17.41 -0.75
N GLN A 25 8.34 -16.47 -0.35
CA GLN A 25 9.63 -16.78 0.26
C GLN A 25 9.48 -17.50 1.61
N GLN A 26 8.44 -17.16 2.37
CA GLN A 26 8.17 -17.74 3.69
C GLN A 26 7.47 -19.10 3.60
N LEU A 27 6.56 -19.27 2.64
CA LEU A 27 5.77 -20.50 2.49
C LEU A 27 6.46 -21.56 1.63
N THR A 28 7.35 -21.13 0.74
CA THR A 28 8.00 -22.02 -0.23
C THR A 28 9.51 -21.81 -0.15
N PRO A 29 10.32 -22.89 -0.09
CA PRO A 29 11.78 -22.78 -0.13
C PRO A 29 12.23 -22.38 -1.55
N VAL A 30 12.15 -21.08 -1.85
CA VAL A 30 12.63 -20.51 -3.11
C VAL A 30 14.10 -20.10 -2.94
N PRO A 31 15.01 -20.54 -3.84
CA PRO A 31 16.40 -20.11 -3.80
C PRO A 31 16.55 -18.58 -3.86
N LEU A 32 17.49 -18.03 -3.09
CA LEU A 32 17.70 -16.58 -2.97
C LEU A 32 17.89 -15.88 -4.32
N HIS A 33 18.63 -16.49 -5.24
CA HIS A 33 18.86 -15.93 -6.58
C HIS A 33 17.57 -15.80 -7.39
N ILE A 34 16.64 -16.76 -7.27
CA ILE A 34 15.31 -16.67 -7.89
C ILE A 34 14.52 -15.54 -7.25
N MET A 35 14.57 -15.37 -5.93
CA MET A 35 13.89 -14.25 -5.28
C MET A 35 14.43 -12.89 -5.69
N LEU A 36 15.75 -12.75 -5.85
CA LEU A 36 16.37 -11.52 -6.34
C LEU A 36 15.93 -11.20 -7.78
N ILE A 37 15.83 -12.23 -8.64
CA ILE A 37 15.31 -12.05 -10.01
C ILE A 37 13.83 -11.61 -9.96
N LEU A 38 12.99 -12.23 -9.13
CA LEU A 38 11.59 -11.85 -9.00
C LEU A 38 11.41 -10.43 -8.45
N LEU A 39 12.24 -10.02 -7.50
CA LEU A 39 12.30 -8.64 -6.99
C LEU A 39 12.71 -7.66 -8.08
N LEU A 40 13.74 -7.98 -8.88
CA LEU A 40 14.17 -7.16 -10.00
C LEU A 40 13.06 -6.99 -11.04
N ILE A 41 12.41 -8.10 -11.44
CA ILE A 41 11.28 -8.09 -12.38
C ILE A 41 10.14 -7.23 -11.83
N THR A 42 9.81 -7.39 -10.54
CA THR A 42 8.75 -6.61 -9.89
C THR A 42 9.10 -5.12 -9.84
N GLY A 43 10.36 -4.77 -9.54
CA GLY A 43 10.83 -3.39 -9.57
C GLY A 43 10.80 -2.77 -10.97
N LEU A 44 11.16 -3.54 -12.01
CA LEU A 44 11.04 -3.10 -13.39
C LEU A 44 9.57 -2.89 -13.80
N LEU A 45 8.69 -3.84 -13.46
CA LEU A 45 7.26 -3.72 -13.69
C LEU A 45 6.67 -2.51 -12.95
N TRP A 46 7.10 -2.25 -11.72
CA TRP A 46 6.75 -1.04 -10.98
C TRP A 46 7.15 0.21 -11.78
N GLY A 47 8.41 0.29 -12.22
CA GLY A 47 8.91 1.46 -12.96
C GLY A 47 8.10 1.71 -14.22
N VAL A 48 7.83 0.66 -14.99
CA VAL A 48 7.00 0.70 -16.20
C VAL A 48 5.57 1.14 -15.86
N TYR A 49 4.95 0.53 -14.85
CA TYR A 49 3.62 0.89 -14.35
C TYR A 49 3.55 2.37 -13.97
N SER A 50 4.52 2.85 -13.20
CA SER A 50 4.58 4.23 -12.74
C SER A 50 4.69 5.21 -13.90
N ILE A 51 5.46 4.90 -14.93
CA ILE A 51 5.63 5.77 -16.11
C ILE A 51 4.34 5.79 -16.95
N ILE A 52 3.79 4.60 -17.26
CA ILE A 52 2.59 4.47 -18.11
C ILE A 52 1.40 5.16 -17.44
N PHE A 53 1.19 4.91 -16.15
CA PHE A 53 0.04 5.44 -15.42
C PHE A 53 0.28 6.85 -14.85
N LYS A 54 1.49 7.41 -14.93
CA LYS A 54 1.80 8.78 -14.45
C LYS A 54 0.80 9.82 -14.93
N ARG A 55 0.51 9.80 -16.24
CA ARG A 55 -0.41 10.77 -16.87
C ARG A 55 -1.85 10.55 -16.40
N TRP A 56 -2.26 9.30 -16.24
CA TRP A 56 -3.59 8.95 -15.77
C TRP A 56 -3.79 9.32 -14.30
N PHE A 57 -2.82 9.02 -13.42
CA PHE A 57 -2.83 9.41 -12.00
C PHE A 57 -2.90 10.92 -11.81
N ASN A 58 -2.10 11.69 -12.57
CA ASN A 58 -2.09 13.15 -12.46
C ASN A 58 -3.42 13.79 -12.90
N GLN A 59 -4.19 13.13 -13.76
CA GLN A 59 -5.48 13.63 -14.26
C GLN A 59 -6.66 13.25 -13.37
N HIS A 60 -6.51 12.26 -12.49
CA HIS A 60 -7.59 11.81 -11.60
C HIS A 60 -7.44 12.48 -10.23
N PRO A 61 -8.37 13.36 -9.83
CA PRO A 61 -8.25 14.13 -8.59
C PRO A 61 -8.21 13.25 -7.34
N GLU A 62 -8.66 12.00 -7.42
CA GLU A 62 -8.61 11.01 -6.33
C GLU A 62 -7.24 10.37 -6.13
N TYR A 63 -6.30 10.56 -7.06
CA TYR A 63 -4.89 10.13 -6.94
C TYR A 63 -3.96 11.28 -6.57
N ASN A 64 -4.44 12.53 -6.61
CA ASN A 64 -3.65 13.64 -6.12
C ASN A 64 -3.50 13.53 -4.59
N PRO A 65 -2.28 13.37 -4.06
CA PRO A 65 -2.07 13.27 -2.61
C PRO A 65 -2.57 14.51 -1.86
N ALA A 66 -2.63 15.68 -2.51
CA ALA A 66 -3.19 16.89 -1.91
C ALA A 66 -4.71 16.80 -1.65
N ASN A 67 -5.42 15.91 -2.35
CA ASN A 67 -6.86 15.73 -2.24
C ASN A 67 -7.24 14.55 -1.32
N ARG A 68 -6.27 13.69 -0.97
CA ARG A 68 -6.50 12.58 -0.03
C ARG A 68 -6.31 13.06 1.39
N GLN A 69 -7.33 12.91 2.21
CA GLN A 69 -7.24 13.15 3.64
C GLN A 69 -7.56 11.87 4.40
N LEU A 70 -6.63 11.48 5.27
CA LEU A 70 -6.87 10.41 6.20
C LEU A 70 -7.75 10.95 7.32
N THR A 71 -8.87 10.27 7.59
CA THR A 71 -9.72 10.66 8.72
C THR A 71 -9.00 10.42 10.05
N LYS A 72 -9.45 11.05 11.14
CA LYS A 72 -8.90 10.83 12.49
C LYS A 72 -8.86 9.33 12.85
N LEU A 73 -9.90 8.58 12.47
CA LEU A 73 -9.96 7.12 12.64
C LEU A 73 -8.89 6.39 11.81
N GLY A 74 -8.65 6.82 10.57
CA GLY A 74 -7.58 6.27 9.74
C GLY A 74 -6.19 6.47 10.35
N TYR A 75 -5.93 7.62 10.97
CA TYR A 75 -4.67 7.85 11.70
C TYR A 75 -4.52 6.96 12.93
N VAL A 76 -5.61 6.74 13.67
CA VAL A 76 -5.63 5.85 14.83
C VAL A 76 -5.34 4.40 14.41
N ILE A 77 -5.99 3.92 13.35
CA ILE A 77 -5.77 2.57 12.78
C ILE A 77 -4.32 2.41 12.31
N LEU A 78 -3.78 3.40 11.60
CA LEU A 78 -2.39 3.39 11.18
C LEU A 78 -1.44 3.31 12.38
N GLY A 79 -1.68 4.11 13.42
CA GLY A 79 -0.85 4.13 14.63
C GLY A 79 -0.84 2.79 15.36
N PHE A 80 -2.03 2.25 15.66
CA PHE A 80 -2.13 0.94 16.32
C PHE A 80 -1.58 -0.20 15.46
N GLY A 81 -1.82 -0.16 14.16
CA GLY A 81 -1.29 -1.15 13.23
C GLY A 81 0.23 -1.16 13.15
N LEU A 82 0.86 0.02 13.12
CA LEU A 82 2.32 0.15 13.15
C LEU A 82 2.91 -0.30 14.49
N ILE A 83 2.28 0.06 15.61
CA ILE A 83 2.70 -0.42 16.95
C ILE A 83 2.60 -1.94 17.03
N GLY A 84 1.48 -2.52 16.58
CA GLY A 84 1.28 -3.96 16.55
C GLY A 84 2.30 -4.68 15.66
N ALA A 85 2.58 -4.12 14.48
CA ALA A 85 3.61 -4.65 13.59
C ALA A 85 5.00 -4.57 14.23
N ALA A 86 5.35 -3.46 14.89
CA ALA A 86 6.63 -3.30 15.58
C ALA A 86 6.78 -4.31 16.74
N LEU A 87 5.74 -4.46 17.56
CA LEU A 87 5.74 -5.44 18.66
C LEU A 87 5.92 -6.87 18.15
N LEU A 88 5.26 -7.24 17.05
CA LEU A 88 5.44 -8.55 16.44
C LEU A 88 6.84 -8.67 15.83
N PHE A 89 7.35 -7.66 15.14
CA PHE A 89 8.68 -7.69 14.54
C PHE A 89 9.81 -7.87 15.56
N PHE A 90 9.74 -7.18 16.69
CA PHE A 90 10.76 -7.28 17.75
C PHE A 90 10.49 -8.42 18.74
N GLY A 91 9.24 -8.89 18.86
CA GLY A 91 8.82 -9.94 19.78
C GLY A 91 8.88 -11.35 19.20
N THR A 92 8.92 -11.52 17.88
CA THR A 92 9.05 -12.84 17.25
C THR A 92 10.51 -13.15 16.89
N GLN A 93 10.87 -14.43 16.92
CA GLN A 93 12.16 -14.87 16.41
C GLN A 93 12.29 -14.52 14.92
N LEU A 94 13.53 -14.27 14.47
CA LEU A 94 13.93 -13.85 13.11
C LEU A 94 13.36 -14.72 11.96
N ALA A 95 12.72 -15.85 12.25
CA ALA A 95 12.11 -16.76 11.29
C ALA A 95 10.57 -16.61 11.17
N ALA A 96 9.92 -15.81 12.01
CA ALA A 96 8.46 -15.71 12.09
C ALA A 96 7.98 -14.26 11.83
N TYR A 97 8.30 -13.71 10.66
CA TYR A 97 7.83 -12.39 10.22
C TYR A 97 6.44 -12.39 9.61
N LEU A 98 5.88 -13.57 9.33
CA LEU A 98 4.58 -13.73 8.71
C LEU A 98 3.45 -12.96 9.44
N PRO A 99 3.35 -13.02 10.79
CA PRO A 99 2.32 -12.27 11.51
C PRO A 99 2.50 -10.75 11.37
N THR A 100 3.74 -10.26 11.39
CA THR A 100 4.07 -8.84 11.20
C THR A 100 3.61 -8.35 9.82
N ILE A 101 3.89 -9.13 8.78
CA ILE A 101 3.51 -8.79 7.40
C ILE A 101 1.99 -8.74 7.26
N ILE A 102 1.27 -9.72 7.83
CA ILE A 102 -0.19 -9.75 7.80
C ILE A 102 -0.78 -8.52 8.51
N VAL A 103 -0.25 -8.16 9.70
CA VAL A 103 -0.71 -6.97 10.43
C VAL A 103 -0.47 -5.70 9.61
N LEU A 104 0.68 -5.57 8.94
CA LEU A 104 0.95 -4.42 8.05
C LEU A 104 -0.06 -4.36 6.90
N ILE A 105 -0.30 -5.48 6.20
CA ILE A 105 -1.28 -5.54 5.09
C ILE A 105 -2.66 -5.12 5.57
N MET A 106 -3.14 -5.69 6.68
CA MET A 106 -4.44 -5.37 7.25
C MET A 106 -4.53 -3.90 7.68
N THR A 107 -3.45 -3.36 8.24
CA THR A 107 -3.37 -1.95 8.63
C THR A 107 -3.50 -1.03 7.42
N PHE A 108 -2.79 -1.31 6.34
CA PHE A 108 -2.86 -0.50 5.12
C PHE A 108 -4.22 -0.61 4.44
N LEU A 109 -4.79 -1.81 4.36
CA LEU A 109 -6.15 -2.02 3.83
C LEU A 109 -7.21 -1.27 4.66
N LEU A 110 -7.16 -1.40 5.98
CA LEU A 110 -8.12 -0.74 6.87
C LEU A 110 -7.96 0.77 6.83
N LYS A 111 -6.74 1.30 6.92
CA LYS A 111 -6.42 2.73 6.77
C LYS A 111 -7.04 3.30 5.49
N ASP A 112 -6.93 2.57 4.39
CA ASP A 112 -7.43 3.04 3.09
C ASP A 112 -8.96 3.11 3.02
N VAL A 113 -9.70 2.26 3.76
CA VAL A 113 -11.16 2.40 3.92
C VAL A 113 -11.54 3.73 4.56
N PHE A 114 -10.69 4.24 5.45
CA PHE A 114 -10.89 5.49 6.19
C PHE A 114 -10.20 6.69 5.55
N THR A 115 -9.73 6.55 4.30
CA THR A 115 -9.20 7.67 3.51
C THR A 115 -10.32 8.28 2.67
N THR A 116 -10.51 9.59 2.77
CA THR A 116 -11.52 10.34 2.02
C THR A 116 -10.86 11.24 0.98
N THR A 117 -11.57 11.49 -0.12
CA THR A 117 -11.15 12.47 -1.12
C THR A 117 -11.92 13.77 -0.92
N ASN A 118 -11.22 14.87 -0.65
CA ASN A 118 -11.82 16.20 -0.60
C ASN A 118 -12.02 16.74 -2.03
N TRP A 119 -13.21 16.54 -2.57
CA TRP A 119 -13.61 17.08 -3.88
C TRP A 119 -13.93 18.59 -3.86
N VAL A 120 -13.90 19.24 -2.68
CA VAL A 120 -14.62 20.50 -2.43
C VAL A 120 -13.90 21.78 -2.87
N ARG A 121 -12.58 21.78 -3.14
CA ARG A 121 -11.87 23.04 -3.49
C ARG A 121 -11.76 23.40 -4.97
N VAL A 122 -12.01 22.47 -5.91
CA VAL A 122 -11.80 22.77 -7.34
C VAL A 122 -13.00 23.49 -7.97
N ARG A 123 -14.20 23.41 -7.38
CA ARG A 123 -15.43 24.04 -7.94
C ARG A 123 -15.82 25.41 -7.37
N GLN A 124 -15.13 25.94 -6.36
CA GLN A 124 -15.50 27.22 -5.72
C GLN A 124 -14.47 28.36 -5.92
N GLY A 125 -13.53 28.21 -6.85
CA GLY A 125 -12.57 29.26 -7.23
C GLY A 125 -12.82 29.89 -8.61
N GLY A 126 -14.04 29.77 -9.14
CA GLY A 126 -14.43 30.29 -10.44
C GLY A 126 -15.70 31.13 -10.36
N HIS A 127 -15.61 32.25 -9.65
CA HIS A 127 -16.44 33.42 -9.86
C HIS A 127 -15.52 34.62 -10.11
#